data_AF-A0A316TUZ1-F1
#
_entry.id   AF-A0A316TUZ1-F1
#
_cell.length_a   1.000
_cell.length_b   1.000
_cell.length_c   1.000
_cell.angle_alpha   90.00
_cell.angle_beta   90.00
_cell.angle_gamma   90.00
#
_symmetry.space_group_name_H-M   'P 1'
#
loop_
_entity.id
_entity.type
_entity.pdbx_description
1 polymer ?
#
loop_
_entity_poly.entity_id
_entity_poly.type
_entity_poly.pdbx_seq_one_letter_code
_entity_poly.pdbx_strand_id
1 'polypeptide(L)' 'MLETLYNYFGFAGSLVVAFLSFMFLVFWIAGVAGITLGRRKPARQIFFIFLAVLIPPYPVAWLIVDMVKQKRELRRL' A
#
# COMPACT_ATOMS: atom_id res chain seq x y z
N MET A 1 18.16 -8.99 14.39
CA MET A 1 17.26 -8.39 13.37
C MET A 1 17.60 -6.94 13.08
N LEU A 2 17.61 -6.04 14.07
CA LEU A 2 18.15 -4.69 13.89
C LEU A 2 19.66 -4.69 13.64
N GLU A 3 20.38 -5.55 14.35
CA GLU A 3 21.83 -5.74 14.15
C GLU A 3 22.18 -6.23 12.74
N THR A 4 21.39 -7.14 12.17
CA THR A 4 21.58 -7.58 10.77
C THR A 4 21.30 -6.45 9.78
N LEU A 5 20.22 -5.68 9.97
CA LEU A 5 19.95 -4.50 9.14
C LEU A 5 21.11 -3.48 9.23
N TYR A 6 21.60 -3.24 10.46
CA TYR A 6 22.72 -2.34 10.72
C TYR A 6 24.00 -2.80 10.03
N ASN A 7 24.30 -4.10 10.06
CA ASN A 7 25.49 -4.65 9.44
C ASN A 7 25.44 -4.60 7.90
N TYR A 8 24.25 -4.66 7.29
CA TYR A 8 24.10 -4.57 5.82
C TYR A 8 23.99 -3.13 5.30
N PHE A 9 23.32 -2.23 6.03
CA PHE A 9 22.94 -0.90 5.54
C PHE A 9 23.51 0.26 6.37
N GLY A 10 24.22 -0.01 7.46
CA GLY A 10 24.65 0.99 8.44
C GLY A 10 23.48 1.62 9.20
N PHE A 11 23.77 2.57 10.09
CA PHE A 11 22.74 3.24 10.91
C PHE A 11 21.66 3.92 10.06
N ALA A 12 22.09 4.83 9.17
CA ALA A 12 21.17 5.62 8.35
C ALA A 12 20.38 4.76 7.36
N GLY A 13 21.02 3.78 6.73
CA GLY A 13 20.34 2.89 5.80
C GLY A 13 19.32 1.99 6.50
N SER A 14 19.64 1.48 7.69
CA SER A 14 18.67 0.71 8.49
C SER A 14 17.45 1.52 8.88
N LEU A 15 17.66 2.79 9.22
CA LEU A 15 16.59 3.70 9.58
C LEU A 15 15.66 3.97 8.38
N VAL A 16 16.24 4.23 7.20
CA VAL A 16 15.46 4.43 5.96
C VAL A 16 14.72 3.16 5.56
N VAL A 17 15.34 1.99 5.63
CA VAL A 17 14.71 0.70 5.28
C VAL A 17 13.56 0.38 6.23
N ALA A 18 13.75 0.58 7.53
CA ALA A 18 12.70 0.38 8.52
C ALA A 18 11.53 1.35 8.29
N PHE A 19 11.83 2.62 8.02
CA PHE A 19 10.83 3.63 7.71
C PHE A 19 10.02 3.29 6.44
N LEU A 20 10.70 2.93 5.35
CA LEU A 20 10.05 2.56 4.09
C LEU A 20 9.21 1.30 4.24
N SER A 21 9.70 0.30 4.98
CA SER A 21 8.96 -0.93 5.26
C SER A 21 7.69 -0.65 6.06
N PHE A 22 7.79 0.22 7.07
CA PHE A 22 6.63 0.65 7.85
C PHE A 22 5.62 1.42 6.99
N MET A 23 6.08 2.37 6.18
CA MET A 23 5.23 3.14 5.27
C MET A 23 4.55 2.24 4.25
N PHE A 24 5.25 1.23 3.73
CA PHE A 24 4.68 0.23 2.83
C PHE A 24 3.53 -0.55 3.48
N LEU A 25 3.69 -0.97 4.75
CA LEU A 25 2.61 -1.63 5.50
C LEU A 25 1.41 -0.72 5.69
N VAL A 26 1.63 0.55 6.03
CA VAL A 26 0.54 1.54 6.17
C VAL A 26 -0.22 1.71 4.86
N PHE A 27 0.48 1.89 3.74
CA PHE A 27 -0.16 2.00 2.42
C PHE A 27 -0.86 0.72 2.00
N TRP A 28 -0.32 -0.44 2.38
CA TRP A 28 -0.97 -1.71 2.09
C TRP A 28 -2.31 -1.82 2.82
N ILE A 29 -2.35 -1.55 4.14
CA ILE A 29 -3.58 -1.59 4.94
C ILE A 29 -4.60 -0.57 4.43
N ALA A 30 -4.16 0.67 4.15
CA ALA A 30 -5.02 1.72 3.59
C ALA A 30 -5.57 1.33 2.22
N GLY A 31 -4.75 0.70 1.37
CA GLY A 31 -5.16 0.22 0.05
C GLY A 31 -6.17 -0.91 0.13
N VAL A 32 -5.98 -1.86 1.05
CA VAL A 32 -6.94 -2.94 1.32
C VAL A 32 -8.28 -2.35 1.75
N ALA A 33 -8.27 -1.38 2.68
CA ALA A 33 -9.48 -0.69 3.12
C ALA A 33 -10.20 0.03 1.96
N GLY A 34 -9.46 0.73 1.09
CA GLY A 34 -10.05 1.39 -0.07
C GLY A 34 -10.65 0.40 -1.08
N ILE A 35 -10.00 -0.75 -1.29
CA ILE A 35 -10.51 -1.82 -2.16
C ILE A 35 -11.79 -2.45 -1.58
N THR A 36 -11.87 -2.65 -0.26
CA THR A 36 -13.04 -3.24 0.39
C THR A 36 -14.26 -2.31 0.42
N LEU A 37 -14.04 -0.99 0.51
CA LEU A 37 -15.09 0.02 0.45
C LEU A 37 -15.71 0.20 -0.96
N GLY A 38 -15.05 -0.29 -2.02
CA GLY A 38 -15.56 -0.18 -3.38
C GLY A 38 -16.84 -0.98 -3.61
N ARG A 39 -17.94 -0.32 -4.00
CA ARG A 39 -19.21 -0.97 -4.39
C ARG A 39 -19.06 -1.73 -5.72
N ARG A 40 -18.55 -2.96 -5.66
CA ARG A 40 -18.45 -3.89 -6.80
C ARG A 40 -19.44 -5.05 -6.62
N LYS A 41 -19.74 -5.77 -7.70
CA LYS A 41 -20.49 -7.03 -7.62
C LYS A 41 -19.78 -8.01 -6.66
N PRO A 42 -20.49 -8.75 -5.81
CA PRO A 42 -19.90 -9.51 -4.69
C PRO A 42 -18.85 -10.53 -5.13
N ALA A 43 -19.10 -11.27 -6.21
CA ALA A 43 -18.13 -12.23 -6.76
C ALA A 43 -16.81 -11.57 -7.19
N ARG A 44 -16.88 -10.36 -7.75
CA ARG A 44 -15.70 -9.61 -8.19
C ARG A 44 -14.99 -8.96 -7.00
N GLN A 45 -15.73 -8.52 -5.98
CA GLN A 45 -15.18 -7.95 -4.76
C GLN A 45 -14.32 -8.97 -4.00
N ILE A 46 -14.79 -10.21 -3.85
CA ILE A 46 -14.04 -11.29 -3.21
C ILE A 46 -12.71 -11.53 -3.93
N PHE A 47 -12.72 -11.63 -5.27
CA PHE A 47 -11.49 -11.78 -6.06
C PHE A 47 -10.48 -10.65 -5.81
N PHE A 48 -10.94 -9.41 -5.73
CA PHE A 48 -10.06 -8.26 -5.46
C PHE A 48 -9.52 -8.23 -4.03
N ILE A 49 -10.29 -8.71 -3.05
CA ILE A 49 -9.82 -8.85 -1.67
C ILE A 49 -8.75 -9.94 -1.59
N PHE A 50 -8.96 -11.09 -2.23
CA PHE A 50 -7.93 -12.13 -2.33
C PHE A 50 -6.66 -11.59 -2.97
N LEU A 51 -6.78 -10.86 -4.08
CA LEU A 51 -5.62 -10.25 -4.74
C LEU A 51 -4.91 -9.22 -3.85
N ALA A 52 -5.67 -8.47 -3.05
CA ALA A 52 -5.14 -7.47 -2.13
C ALA A 52 -4.35 -8.07 -0.95
N VAL A 53 -4.79 -9.22 -0.44
CA VAL A 53 -4.11 -9.92 0.66
C VAL A 53 -2.92 -10.73 0.14
N LEU A 54 -3.08 -11.41 -1.00
CA LEU A 54 -2.05 -12.31 -1.54
C LEU A 54 -0.88 -11.56 -2.19
N ILE A 55 -1.13 -10.35 -2.71
CA ILE A 55 -0.13 -9.53 -3.38
C ILE A 55 -0.06 -8.15 -2.72
N PRO A 56 0.77 -7.96 -1.67
CA PRO A 56 0.89 -6.69 -0.97
C PRO A 56 1.25 -5.45 -1.82
N PRO A 57 2.03 -5.58 -2.91
CA PRO A 57 2.27 -4.46 -3.82
C PRO A 57 1.01 -3.97 -4.54
N TYR A 58 0.00 -4.82 -4.72
CA TYR A 58 -1.20 -4.49 -5.50
C TYR A 58 -2.06 -3.40 -4.83
N PRO A 59 -2.43 -3.50 -3.52
CA PRO A 59 -3.16 -2.44 -2.84
C PRO A 59 -2.42 -1.10 -2.80
N VAL A 60 -1.09 -1.14 -2.66
CA VAL A 60 -0.26 0.08 -2.66
C VAL A 60 -0.34 0.78 -4.02
N ALA A 61 -0.17 0.04 -5.11
CA ALA A 61 -0.31 0.59 -6.46
C ALA A 61 -1.73 1.10 -6.73
N TRP A 62 -2.76 0.37 -6.27
CA TRP A 62 -4.15 0.78 -6.39
C TRP A 62 -4.42 2.10 -5.64
N LEU A 63 -3.92 2.24 -4.41
CA LEU A 63 -4.05 3.44 -3.60
C LEU A 63 -3.40 4.65 -4.27
N ILE A 64 -2.19 4.50 -4.82
CA ILE A 64 -1.51 5.58 -5.56
C ILE A 64 -2.35 6.05 -6.75
N VAL A 65 -2.89 5.12 -7.53
CA VAL A 65 -3.77 5.46 -8.67
C VAL A 65 -5.04 6.16 -8.20
N ASP A 66 -5.63 5.71 -7.09
CA ASP A 66 -6.83 6.32 -6.52
C ASP A 66 -6.57 7.76 -6.07
N MET A 67 -5.47 8.00 -5.35
CA MET A 67 -5.03 9.34 -4.95
C MET A 67 -4.79 10.26 -6.15
N VAL A 68 -4.19 9.75 -7.23
CA VAL A 68 -3.97 10.53 -8.47
C VAL A 68 -5.30 10.89 -9.14
N LYS A 69 -6.28 9.97 -9.15
CA LYS A 69 -7.63 10.23 -9.67
C LYS A 69 -8.35 11.28 -8.84
N GLN A 70 -8.37 11.13 -7.51
CA GLN A 70 -8.96 12.11 -6.59
C GLN A 70 -8.33 13.50 -6.77
N LYS A 71 -7.00 13.58 -6.89
CA LYS A 71 -6.29 14.85 -7.15
C LYS A 71 -6.69 15.50 -8.49
N ARG A 72 -7.02 14.70 -9.52
CA ARG A 72 -7.49 15.21 -10.81
C ARG A 72 -8.94 15.69 -10.73
N GLU A 73 -9.80 14.97 -10.02
CA GLU A 73 -11.19 15.36 -9.79
C GLU A 73 -11.27 16.66 -8.98
N LEU A 74 -10.48 16.77 -7.91
CA LEU A 74 -10.41 17.98 -7.10
C LEU A 74 -9.95 19.21 -7.89
N ARG A 75 -9.09 19.04 -8.91
CA ARG A 75 -8.65 20.14 -9.79
C ARG A 75 -9.68 20.52 -10.86
N ARG A 76 -10.73 19.71 -11.05
CA ARG A 76 -11.81 19.99 -12.02
C ARG A 76 -13.02 20.66 -11.36
N LEU A 77 -13.09 20.65 -10.03
CA LEU A 77 -14.03 21.43 -9.21
C LEU A 77 -13.51 22.86 -9.05
#